data_AF-A0A433SAG6-F1
#
_entry.id   AF-A0A433SAG6-F1
#
_cell.length_a   1.000
_cell.length_b   1.000
_cell.length_c   1.000
_cell.angle_alpha   90.00
_cell.angle_beta   90.00
_cell.angle_gamma   90.00
#
_symmetry.space_group_name_H-M   'P 1'
#
loop_
_entity.id
_entity.type
_entity.pdbx_description
1 polymer ?
#
loop_
_entity_poly.entity_id
_entity_poly.type
_entity_poly.pdbx_seq_one_letter_code
_entity_poly.pdbx_strand_id
1 'polypeptide(L)'
;MKLRSLFKKSDTEILLLKQSTKAIVFYVKNGKGLLYEKCGSYQNHGLCCLFWGAVPLIKFHGDEHMCPTCEQLVCAGYGLDSTEQSKLLLGQLGEKLNAPYTDIETSFNHLKPLLGLLQTGYYQLSDEALFPTDGNGRFFWAINNTPSVNPATAPAWDADRYSSPKPHYLLPSQVPGRFNMHRVQHYQQQDSCRAVAYYHCGSYLCTLLDGHHKATAAALQAKPVNTLVISGPQSIVYPHDKPKYFQFSHFTLTEKECITSFKRFAQHNDHKRMTDEETQTVLNFQNAAFDSYPWSDDILATSAHYHDATVLAALEFAGDLSEKRLHDILADRETVYASTVGYITNALFITQSQMAAPFAMQIYQSGLYKESWQDLFTQLSQHPSAEVSQFFLEFLIDDNGERPWLTKIANAYLDALPETSH
;
A
#
# COMPACT_ATOMS: atom_id res chain seq x y z
N MET A 1 -29.05 -48.47 -10.70
CA MET A 1 -28.22 -48.67 -9.50
C MET A 1 -27.51 -47.34 -9.20
N LYS A 2 -27.84 -46.76 -8.04
CA LYS A 2 -27.51 -45.45 -7.42
C LYS A 2 -26.44 -44.53 -8.06
N LEU A 3 -26.89 -43.51 -8.79
CA LEU A 3 -26.21 -42.23 -9.05
C LEU A 3 -26.64 -41.18 -7.99
N ARG A 4 -26.38 -41.45 -6.72
CA ARG A 4 -26.59 -40.52 -5.60
C ARG A 4 -25.47 -40.69 -4.58
N SER A 5 -24.27 -40.16 -4.87
CA SER A 5 -23.29 -39.73 -3.84
C SER A 5 -22.01 -39.21 -4.48
N LEU A 6 -22.04 -38.02 -5.08
CA LEU A 6 -20.84 -37.19 -5.21
C LEU A 6 -21.28 -35.79 -4.77
N PHE A 7 -21.15 -35.57 -3.46
CA PHE A 7 -21.28 -34.32 -2.71
C PHE A 7 -22.13 -33.22 -3.36
N LYS A 8 -23.34 -32.97 -2.82
CA LYS A 8 -23.95 -31.64 -2.91
C LYS A 8 -22.86 -30.65 -2.47
N LYS A 9 -22.34 -29.80 -3.36
CA LYS A 9 -21.60 -28.61 -2.93
C LYS A 9 -22.58 -27.87 -2.02
N SER A 10 -22.30 -27.87 -0.72
CA SER A 10 -23.07 -27.10 0.24
C SER A 10 -23.02 -25.63 -0.14
N ASP A 11 -24.11 -24.90 0.11
CA ASP A 11 -24.20 -23.49 -0.20
C ASP A 11 -23.05 -22.71 0.47
N THR A 12 -22.61 -21.63 -0.19
CA THR A 12 -21.59 -20.74 0.37
C THR A 12 -22.17 -20.05 1.60
N GLU A 13 -21.50 -20.20 2.75
CA GLU A 13 -21.87 -19.53 3.99
C GLU A 13 -20.79 -18.50 4.36
N ILE A 14 -21.21 -17.31 4.81
CA ILE A 14 -20.32 -16.27 5.29
C ILE A 14 -20.64 -16.02 6.76
N LEU A 15 -19.69 -16.37 7.62
CA LEU A 15 -19.87 -16.40 9.08
C LEU A 15 -19.08 -15.27 9.72
N LEU A 16 -19.78 -14.34 10.37
CA LEU A 16 -19.14 -13.25 11.12
C LEU A 16 -18.48 -13.80 12.38
N LEU A 17 -17.24 -13.38 12.66
CA LEU A 17 -16.46 -13.82 13.81
C LEU A 17 -16.20 -12.68 14.81
N LYS A 18 -15.79 -11.50 14.30
CA LYS A 18 -15.53 -10.30 15.11
C LYS A 18 -15.92 -9.06 14.33
N GLN A 19 -16.27 -7.99 15.04
CA GLN A 19 -16.58 -6.70 14.43
C GLN A 19 -16.22 -5.52 15.33
N SER A 20 -15.98 -4.38 14.69
CA SER A 20 -15.85 -3.04 15.27
C SER A 20 -16.57 -2.06 14.35
N THR A 21 -16.51 -0.77 14.65
CA THR A 21 -17.03 0.29 13.77
C THR A 21 -16.25 0.41 12.46
N LYS A 22 -15.04 -0.16 12.38
CA LYS A 22 -14.12 -0.02 11.24
C LYS A 22 -13.87 -1.30 10.45
N ALA A 23 -14.09 -2.47 11.04
CA ALA A 23 -13.77 -3.72 10.38
C ALA A 23 -14.63 -4.90 10.86
N ILE A 24 -14.74 -5.92 10.02
CA ILE A 24 -15.40 -7.20 10.30
C ILE A 24 -14.44 -8.33 9.90
N VAL A 25 -14.17 -9.25 10.82
CA VAL A 25 -13.50 -10.53 10.53
C VAL A 25 -14.57 -11.59 10.33
N PHE A 26 -14.45 -12.35 9.24
CA PHE A 26 -15.42 -13.37 8.86
C PHE A 26 -14.72 -14.60 8.27
N TYR A 27 -15.44 -15.71 8.27
CA TYR A 27 -15.04 -16.96 7.62
C TYR A 27 -15.97 -17.26 6.45
N VAL A 28 -15.37 -17.53 5.30
CA VAL A 28 -16.08 -18.02 4.11
C VAL A 28 -16.01 -19.53 4.12
N LYS A 29 -17.15 -20.19 4.17
CA LYS A 29 -17.30 -21.65 4.10
C LYS A 29 -17.89 -22.04 2.76
N ASN A 30 -17.26 -22.99 2.07
CA ASN A 30 -17.63 -23.38 0.70
C ASN A 30 -17.62 -22.19 -0.27
N GLY A 31 -16.61 -21.31 -0.11
CA GLY A 31 -16.38 -20.21 -1.04
C GLY A 31 -16.22 -20.71 -2.48
N LYS A 32 -16.68 -19.93 -3.45
CA LYS A 32 -16.66 -20.34 -4.86
C LYS A 32 -15.24 -20.43 -5.44
N GLY A 33 -14.29 -19.72 -4.85
CA GLY A 33 -12.90 -19.69 -5.32
C GLY A 33 -12.75 -19.09 -6.70
N LEU A 34 -13.50 -18.01 -6.97
CA LEU A 34 -13.46 -17.23 -8.20
C LEU A 34 -12.72 -15.90 -8.02
N LEU A 35 -12.58 -15.39 -6.80
CA LEU A 35 -11.72 -14.25 -6.49
C LEU A 35 -10.61 -14.72 -5.57
N TYR A 36 -9.38 -14.80 -6.07
CA TYR A 36 -8.26 -15.39 -5.34
C TYR A 36 -6.91 -14.96 -5.89
N GLU A 37 -5.90 -14.96 -5.03
CA GLU A 37 -4.51 -14.84 -5.44
C GLU A 37 -3.91 -16.21 -5.74
N LYS A 38 -3.06 -16.29 -6.76
CA LYS A 38 -2.32 -17.51 -7.10
C LYS A 38 -0.97 -17.15 -7.67
N CYS A 39 0.04 -17.89 -7.24
CA CYS A 39 1.43 -17.71 -7.67
C CYS A 39 1.95 -18.94 -8.41
N GLY A 40 2.87 -18.74 -9.34
CA GLY A 40 3.56 -19.76 -10.11
C GLY A 40 4.95 -19.29 -10.50
N SER A 41 5.66 -20.14 -11.23
CA SER A 41 6.99 -19.85 -11.73
C SER A 41 7.19 -20.52 -13.08
N TYR A 42 7.88 -19.87 -14.01
CA TYR A 42 8.26 -20.42 -15.31
C TYR A 42 9.67 -19.96 -15.66
N GLN A 43 10.59 -20.90 -15.93
CA GLN A 43 12.00 -20.60 -16.28
C GLN A 43 12.65 -19.59 -15.30
N ASN A 44 12.48 -19.82 -14.00
CA ASN A 44 12.96 -18.97 -12.89
C ASN A 44 12.30 -17.59 -12.77
N HIS A 45 11.27 -17.29 -13.56
CA HIS A 45 10.43 -16.10 -13.42
C HIS A 45 9.21 -16.42 -12.56
N GLY A 46 9.11 -15.80 -11.39
CA GLY A 46 7.92 -15.88 -10.55
C GLY A 46 6.82 -14.96 -11.06
N LEU A 47 5.58 -15.40 -10.86
CA LEU A 47 4.39 -14.65 -11.19
C LEU A 47 3.31 -14.87 -10.13
N CYS A 48 2.81 -13.81 -9.52
CA CYS A 48 1.62 -13.81 -8.69
C CYS A 48 0.55 -12.93 -9.32
N CYS A 49 -0.71 -13.36 -9.29
CA CYS A 49 -1.82 -12.56 -9.80
C CYS A 49 -3.03 -12.69 -8.88
N LEU A 50 -3.82 -11.61 -8.79
CA LEU A 50 -5.21 -11.72 -8.36
C LEU A 50 -6.06 -12.12 -9.57
N PHE A 51 -6.88 -13.16 -9.41
CA PHE A 51 -7.74 -13.68 -10.45
C PHE A 51 -9.21 -13.38 -10.19
N TRP A 52 -9.95 -13.15 -11.29
CA TRP A 52 -11.39 -13.35 -11.37
C TRP A 52 -11.69 -14.53 -12.28
N GLY A 53 -12.05 -15.68 -11.71
CA GLY A 53 -12.14 -16.95 -12.43
C GLY A 53 -10.78 -17.29 -13.02
N ALA A 54 -10.67 -17.31 -14.35
CA ALA A 54 -9.42 -17.55 -15.07
C ALA A 54 -8.73 -16.25 -15.54
N VAL A 55 -9.29 -15.08 -15.24
CA VAL A 55 -8.81 -13.79 -15.74
C VAL A 55 -7.87 -13.15 -14.72
N PRO A 56 -6.59 -12.88 -15.05
CA PRO A 56 -5.71 -12.12 -14.18
C PRO A 56 -6.16 -10.65 -14.17
N LEU A 57 -6.35 -10.07 -12.98
CA LEU A 57 -6.72 -8.66 -12.81
C LEU A 57 -5.50 -7.75 -12.72
N ILE A 58 -4.46 -8.24 -12.07
CA ILE A 58 -3.15 -7.59 -11.92
C ILE A 58 -2.07 -8.67 -11.89
N LYS A 59 -0.85 -8.33 -12.34
CA LYS A 59 0.29 -9.24 -12.37
C LYS A 59 1.47 -8.66 -11.60
N PHE A 60 2.07 -9.49 -10.76
CA PHE A 60 3.31 -9.22 -10.03
C PHE A 60 4.38 -10.20 -10.48
N HIS A 61 5.52 -9.70 -10.92
CA HIS A 61 6.64 -10.51 -11.37
C HIS A 61 7.80 -10.38 -10.39
N GLY A 62 8.45 -11.49 -10.11
CA GLY A 62 9.60 -11.56 -9.23
C GLY A 62 10.50 -12.73 -9.60
N ASP A 63 11.36 -13.10 -8.66
CA ASP A 63 12.13 -14.34 -8.75
C ASP A 63 11.22 -15.58 -8.59
N GLU A 64 11.77 -16.77 -8.84
CA GLU A 64 11.06 -18.05 -8.70
C GLU A 64 10.46 -18.32 -7.32
N HIS A 65 10.95 -17.62 -6.30
CA HIS A 65 10.51 -17.72 -4.92
C HIS A 65 9.43 -16.70 -4.57
N MET A 66 9.20 -15.69 -5.42
CA MET A 66 8.36 -14.53 -5.14
C MET A 66 8.67 -13.98 -3.75
N CYS A 67 9.95 -13.68 -3.50
CA CYS A 67 10.42 -13.25 -2.19
C CYS A 67 9.56 -12.09 -1.65
N PRO A 68 8.92 -12.24 -0.47
CA PRO A 68 7.96 -11.26 0.05
C PRO A 68 8.61 -9.95 0.53
N THR A 69 9.93 -9.94 0.70
CA THR A 69 10.71 -8.78 1.14
C THR A 69 11.45 -8.11 -0.01
N CYS A 70 11.25 -8.57 -1.25
CA CYS A 70 11.86 -7.99 -2.43
C CYS A 70 10.83 -7.24 -3.25
N GLU A 71 11.21 -6.08 -3.76
CA GLU A 71 10.40 -5.33 -4.72
C GLU A 71 10.12 -6.19 -5.96
N GLN A 72 8.90 -6.09 -6.45
CA GLN A 72 8.39 -6.85 -7.58
C GLN A 72 8.08 -5.89 -8.72
N LEU A 73 8.07 -6.42 -9.95
CA LEU A 73 7.56 -5.69 -11.10
C LEU A 73 6.05 -5.82 -11.13
N VAL A 74 5.34 -4.73 -11.39
CA VAL A 74 3.87 -4.73 -11.53
C VAL A 74 3.51 -4.41 -12.97
N CYS A 75 2.53 -5.11 -13.53
CA CYS A 75 1.87 -4.70 -14.76
C CYS A 75 0.37 -5.02 -14.75
N ALA A 76 -0.34 -4.42 -15.71
CA ALA A 76 -1.76 -4.61 -15.93
C ALA A 76 -2.10 -6.09 -16.11
N GLY A 77 -3.23 -6.52 -15.54
CA GLY A 77 -3.86 -7.78 -15.93
C GLY A 77 -4.63 -7.63 -17.24
N TYR A 78 -5.69 -8.41 -17.38
CA TYR A 78 -6.57 -8.39 -18.55
C TYR A 78 -7.80 -7.51 -18.35
N GLY A 79 -8.21 -7.33 -17.09
CA GLY A 79 -9.28 -6.43 -16.66
C GLY A 79 -10.60 -7.12 -16.33
N LEU A 80 -11.31 -6.60 -15.31
CA LEU A 80 -12.60 -7.09 -14.83
C LEU A 80 -13.69 -7.01 -15.89
N ASP A 81 -13.64 -6.05 -16.82
CA ASP A 81 -14.67 -5.91 -17.85
C ASP A 81 -14.54 -6.95 -18.99
N SER A 82 -13.64 -7.93 -18.87
CA SER A 82 -13.44 -8.97 -19.87
C SER A 82 -14.43 -10.13 -19.78
N THR A 83 -15.17 -10.27 -18.66
CA THR A 83 -16.17 -11.34 -18.50
C THR A 83 -17.57 -10.78 -18.27
N GLU A 84 -18.60 -11.45 -18.80
CA GLU A 84 -20.00 -11.07 -18.53
C GLU A 84 -20.41 -11.31 -17.08
N GLN A 85 -19.78 -12.30 -16.42
CA GLN A 85 -20.09 -12.64 -15.03
C GLN A 85 -19.66 -11.54 -14.05
N SER A 86 -18.46 -10.98 -14.23
CA SER A 86 -18.00 -9.84 -13.44
C SER A 86 -18.85 -8.60 -13.67
N LYS A 87 -19.17 -8.26 -14.94
CA LYS A 87 -20.05 -7.13 -15.27
C LYS A 87 -21.42 -7.26 -14.61
N LEU A 88 -22.04 -8.44 -14.69
CA LEU A 88 -23.35 -8.69 -14.10
C LEU A 88 -23.31 -8.53 -12.58
N LEU A 89 -22.32 -9.13 -11.91
CA LEU A 89 -22.23 -9.06 -10.46
C LEU A 89 -21.96 -7.63 -9.97
N LEU A 90 -21.01 -6.92 -10.60
CA LEU A 90 -20.71 -5.54 -10.25
C LEU A 90 -21.87 -4.61 -10.57
N GLY A 91 -22.61 -4.85 -11.66
CA GLY A 91 -23.85 -4.14 -11.98
C GLY A 91 -24.93 -4.32 -10.90
N GLN A 92 -25.11 -5.54 -10.39
CA GLN A 92 -26.06 -5.83 -9.30
C GLN A 92 -25.65 -5.18 -7.97
N LEU A 93 -24.35 -5.04 -7.73
CA LEU A 93 -23.83 -4.35 -6.56
C LEU A 93 -23.82 -2.82 -6.73
N GLY A 94 -23.90 -2.32 -7.96
CA GLY A 94 -23.72 -0.92 -8.30
C GLY A 94 -24.64 0.02 -7.53
N GLU A 95 -25.94 -0.28 -7.42
CA GLU A 95 -26.87 0.56 -6.65
C GLU A 95 -26.48 0.65 -5.17
N LYS A 96 -26.06 -0.48 -4.58
CA LYS A 96 -25.66 -0.55 -3.17
C LYS A 96 -24.32 0.12 -2.91
N LEU A 97 -23.37 0.02 -3.84
CA LEU A 97 -22.03 0.62 -3.74
C LEU A 97 -22.01 2.11 -4.08
N ASN A 98 -23.04 2.61 -4.76
CA ASN A 98 -23.23 4.05 -5.03
C ASN A 98 -24.19 4.72 -4.05
N ALA A 99 -24.72 3.99 -3.07
CA ALA A 99 -25.45 4.58 -1.96
C ALA A 99 -24.48 5.23 -0.97
N PRO A 100 -24.92 6.28 -0.24
CA PRO A 100 -24.16 6.82 0.88
C PRO A 100 -23.79 5.72 1.89
N TYR A 101 -22.55 5.75 2.36
CA TYR A 101 -22.09 4.84 3.40
C TYR A 101 -22.83 5.09 4.71
N THR A 102 -23.37 4.02 5.28
CA THR A 102 -23.99 4.02 6.61
C THR A 102 -23.00 3.49 7.65
N ASP A 103 -22.63 2.22 7.51
CA ASP A 103 -21.73 1.51 8.41
C ASP A 103 -21.14 0.25 7.73
N ILE A 104 -20.17 -0.36 8.40
CA ILE A 104 -19.44 -1.53 7.91
C ILE A 104 -20.32 -2.78 7.86
N GLU A 105 -21.33 -2.91 8.74
CA GLU A 105 -22.22 -4.07 8.80
C GLU A 105 -23.19 -4.11 7.62
N THR A 106 -23.79 -2.97 7.30
CA THR A 106 -24.64 -2.78 6.12
C THR A 106 -23.85 -3.07 4.85
N SER A 107 -22.64 -2.51 4.77
CA SER A 107 -21.71 -2.74 3.65
C SER A 107 -21.33 -4.22 3.50
N PHE A 108 -21.01 -4.89 4.61
CA PHE A 108 -20.71 -6.32 4.64
C PHE A 108 -21.87 -7.18 4.14
N ASN A 109 -23.10 -6.87 4.57
CA ASN A 109 -24.30 -7.56 4.10
C ASN A 109 -24.55 -7.33 2.61
N HIS A 110 -24.33 -6.12 2.11
CA HIS A 110 -24.42 -5.80 0.68
C HIS A 110 -23.37 -6.53 -0.15
N LEU A 111 -22.16 -6.70 0.39
CA LEU A 111 -21.04 -7.32 -0.30
C LEU A 111 -21.04 -8.85 -0.26
N LYS A 112 -21.92 -9.51 0.51
CA LYS A 112 -22.01 -10.99 0.55
C LYS A 112 -21.93 -11.69 -0.81
N PRO A 113 -22.57 -11.22 -1.90
CA PRO A 113 -22.42 -11.83 -3.22
C PRO A 113 -20.98 -11.82 -3.75
N LEU A 114 -20.23 -10.72 -3.54
CA LEU A 114 -18.82 -10.60 -3.89
C LEU A 114 -17.93 -11.43 -2.96
N LEU A 115 -18.16 -11.33 -1.65
CA LEU A 115 -17.40 -12.09 -0.64
C LEU A 115 -17.57 -13.60 -0.82
N GLY A 116 -18.71 -14.07 -1.33
CA GLY A 116 -18.94 -15.47 -1.67
C GLY A 116 -18.10 -15.98 -2.85
N LEU A 117 -17.47 -15.08 -3.63
CA LEU A 117 -16.50 -15.46 -4.67
C LEU A 117 -15.15 -15.88 -4.10
N LEU A 118 -14.83 -15.49 -2.85
CA LEU A 118 -13.56 -15.83 -2.22
C LEU A 118 -13.40 -17.36 -2.07
N GLN A 119 -12.18 -17.79 -1.81
CA GLN A 119 -11.91 -19.17 -1.41
C GLN A 119 -12.46 -19.43 0.00
N THR A 120 -12.53 -20.70 0.38
CA THR A 120 -12.85 -21.04 1.77
C THR A 120 -11.70 -20.61 2.66
N GLY A 121 -11.95 -19.76 3.66
CA GLY A 121 -10.88 -19.18 4.48
C GLY A 121 -11.34 -18.04 5.38
N TYR A 122 -10.40 -17.46 6.11
CA TYR A 122 -10.61 -16.30 6.96
C TYR A 122 -10.26 -15.02 6.22
N TYR A 123 -11.08 -13.99 6.40
CA TYR A 123 -10.92 -12.69 5.76
C TYR A 123 -11.34 -11.58 6.70
N GLN A 124 -10.88 -10.37 6.40
CA GLN A 124 -11.35 -9.12 7.00
C GLN A 124 -11.93 -8.23 5.90
N LEU A 125 -13.00 -7.51 6.23
CA LEU A 125 -13.48 -6.35 5.50
C LEU A 125 -13.23 -5.12 6.38
N SER A 126 -12.49 -4.12 5.91
CA SER A 126 -12.25 -2.88 6.67
C SER A 126 -12.58 -1.62 5.86
N ASP A 127 -12.94 -0.54 6.56
CA ASP A 127 -13.19 0.80 5.99
C ASP A 127 -11.91 1.66 6.08
N GLU A 128 -11.16 1.71 4.99
CA GLU A 128 -9.85 2.37 4.87
C GLU A 128 -9.90 3.59 3.96
N ALA A 129 -8.92 4.47 4.11
CA ALA A 129 -8.68 5.58 3.20
C ALA A 129 -7.42 5.27 2.36
N LEU A 130 -7.59 5.10 1.04
CA LEU A 130 -6.50 4.70 0.14
C LEU A 130 -6.10 5.85 -0.79
N PHE A 131 -4.83 5.91 -1.17
CA PHE A 131 -4.29 6.86 -2.12
C PHE A 131 -4.53 6.35 -3.55
N PRO A 132 -5.10 7.19 -4.44
CA PRO A 132 -5.32 6.87 -5.85
C PRO A 132 -4.02 6.95 -6.68
N THR A 133 -2.95 6.34 -6.16
CA THR A 133 -1.65 6.15 -6.83
C THR A 133 -1.24 4.70 -6.73
N ASP A 134 -0.26 4.29 -7.53
CA ASP A 134 0.33 2.94 -7.45
C ASP A 134 1.42 2.80 -6.39
N GLY A 135 1.64 3.84 -5.56
CA GLY A 135 2.70 3.87 -4.56
C GLY A 135 4.11 4.06 -5.11
N ASN A 136 4.25 4.28 -6.42
CA ASN A 136 5.51 4.57 -7.11
C ASN A 136 5.40 5.87 -7.94
N GLY A 137 4.73 6.88 -7.38
CA GLY A 137 4.59 8.20 -7.98
C GLY A 137 3.72 8.28 -9.23
N ARG A 138 2.96 7.23 -9.59
CA ARG A 138 2.09 7.23 -10.79
C ARG A 138 0.61 7.19 -10.43
N PHE A 139 -0.21 7.74 -11.32
CA PHE A 139 -1.67 7.64 -11.24
C PHE A 139 -2.09 6.16 -11.31
N PHE A 140 -2.94 5.72 -10.38
CA PHE A 140 -3.24 4.29 -10.21
C PHE A 140 -3.78 3.61 -11.48
N TRP A 141 -4.53 4.34 -12.33
CA TRP A 141 -5.14 3.78 -13.54
C TRP A 141 -4.23 3.85 -14.79
N ALA A 142 -3.04 4.42 -14.65
CA ALA A 142 -2.06 4.57 -15.73
C ALA A 142 -1.05 3.41 -15.82
N ILE A 143 -1.43 2.22 -15.36
CA ILE A 143 -0.62 1.01 -15.52
C ILE A 143 -0.74 0.44 -16.93
N ASN A 144 0.33 -0.18 -17.43
CA ASN A 144 0.40 -0.77 -18.76
C ASN A 144 0.82 -2.26 -18.69
N ASN A 145 0.93 -2.94 -19.84
CA ASN A 145 1.33 -4.35 -19.90
C ASN A 145 2.84 -4.58 -19.70
N THR A 146 3.66 -3.52 -19.69
CA THR A 146 5.11 -3.61 -19.45
C THR A 146 5.40 -3.63 -17.95
N PRO A 147 5.98 -4.71 -17.41
CA PRO A 147 6.34 -4.78 -16.00
C PRO A 147 7.34 -3.69 -15.61
N SER A 148 7.06 -2.99 -14.50
CA SER A 148 7.99 -2.01 -13.92
C SER A 148 8.11 -2.20 -12.42
N VAL A 149 9.31 -1.98 -11.88
CA VAL A 149 9.59 -2.10 -10.44
C VAL A 149 8.65 -1.18 -9.67
N ASN A 150 8.09 -1.67 -8.58
CA ASN A 150 7.26 -0.88 -7.69
C ASN A 150 7.65 -1.15 -6.22
N PRO A 151 8.22 -0.16 -5.51
CA PRO A 151 8.60 -0.28 -4.10
C PRO A 151 7.41 -0.64 -3.18
N ALA A 152 6.19 -0.30 -3.59
CA ALA A 152 4.98 -0.60 -2.83
C ALA A 152 4.64 -2.10 -2.77
N THR A 153 5.36 -2.99 -3.46
CA THR A 153 5.08 -4.44 -3.42
C THR A 153 5.68 -5.14 -2.22
N ALA A 154 6.60 -4.50 -1.49
CA ALA A 154 7.33 -5.11 -0.38
C ALA A 154 7.46 -4.12 0.79
N PRO A 155 7.62 -4.61 2.03
CA PRO A 155 8.03 -3.76 3.13
C PRO A 155 9.46 -3.25 2.90
N ALA A 156 9.71 -1.98 3.23
CA ALA A 156 11.04 -1.44 3.28
C ALA A 156 11.82 -2.08 4.44
N TRP A 157 13.11 -2.28 4.25
CA TRP A 157 14.02 -2.77 5.27
C TRP A 157 15.09 -1.72 5.55
N ASP A 158 15.22 -1.32 6.82
CA ASP A 158 16.39 -0.57 7.28
C ASP A 158 16.71 -0.83 8.76
N ALA A 159 18.00 -0.83 9.09
CA ALA A 159 18.52 -0.93 10.45
C ALA A 159 17.82 -2.01 11.29
N ASP A 160 17.75 -3.22 10.73
CA ASP A 160 17.12 -4.40 11.32
C ASP A 160 15.60 -4.31 11.56
N ARG A 161 14.92 -3.40 10.86
CA ARG A 161 13.47 -3.20 10.95
C ARG A 161 12.82 -3.26 9.58
N TYR A 162 11.69 -3.96 9.51
CA TYR A 162 10.77 -3.85 8.38
C TYR A 162 9.73 -2.80 8.68
N SER A 163 9.35 -2.02 7.67
CA SER A 163 8.13 -1.22 7.73
C SER A 163 6.90 -2.14 7.77
N SER A 164 5.76 -1.63 8.23
CA SER A 164 4.53 -2.39 8.39
C SER A 164 3.67 -2.29 7.13
N PRO A 165 3.61 -3.36 6.30
CA PRO A 165 2.80 -3.34 5.08
C PRO A 165 1.32 -3.28 5.45
N LYS A 166 0.64 -2.22 4.98
CA LYS A 166 -0.79 -1.99 5.17
C LYS A 166 -1.42 -1.38 3.90
N PRO A 167 -2.73 -1.55 3.70
CA PRO A 167 -3.43 -0.97 2.54
C PRO A 167 -3.18 0.54 2.41
N HIS A 168 -2.51 0.96 1.33
CA HIS A 168 -2.28 2.38 1.04
C HIS A 168 -2.60 2.75 -0.40
N TYR A 169 -2.18 1.93 -1.36
CA TYR A 169 -2.17 2.29 -2.77
C TYR A 169 -3.12 1.45 -3.59
N LEU A 170 -3.45 1.93 -4.79
CA LEU A 170 -4.40 1.31 -5.69
C LEU A 170 -3.72 0.81 -6.97
N LEU A 171 -4.20 -0.32 -7.45
CA LEU A 171 -3.96 -0.84 -8.78
C LEU A 171 -5.32 -1.05 -9.48
N PRO A 172 -5.42 -0.83 -10.79
CA PRO A 172 -6.69 -0.85 -11.48
C PRO A 172 -6.99 -2.28 -11.93
N SER A 173 -8.20 -2.76 -11.65
CA SER A 173 -8.72 -3.93 -12.35
C SER A 173 -9.58 -3.59 -13.56
N GLN A 174 -10.00 -2.35 -13.77
CA GLN A 174 -10.83 -1.95 -14.90
C GLN A 174 -9.97 -1.47 -16.06
N VAL A 175 -10.36 -1.73 -17.31
CA VAL A 175 -9.60 -1.22 -18.46
C VAL A 175 -9.80 0.30 -18.59
N PRO A 176 -8.75 1.09 -18.91
CA PRO A 176 -8.83 2.55 -19.05
C PRO A 176 -9.92 3.05 -20.01
N GLY A 177 -10.26 2.26 -21.04
CA GLY A 177 -11.35 2.57 -21.96
C GLY A 177 -12.75 2.71 -21.31
N ARG A 178 -12.91 2.34 -20.03
CA ARG A 178 -14.12 2.60 -19.24
C ARG A 178 -14.14 3.94 -18.53
N PHE A 179 -13.04 4.69 -18.58
CA PHE A 179 -12.97 6.03 -18.05
C PHE A 179 -14.08 6.91 -18.64
N ASN A 180 -14.71 7.69 -17.77
CA ASN A 180 -15.79 8.58 -18.14
C ASN A 180 -15.75 9.80 -17.21
N MET A 181 -15.39 10.96 -17.75
CA MET A 181 -15.25 12.19 -16.98
C MET A 181 -16.56 12.64 -16.33
N HIS A 182 -17.71 12.43 -16.96
CA HIS A 182 -19.01 12.78 -16.34
C HIS A 182 -19.29 11.97 -15.07
N ARG A 183 -18.88 10.69 -15.04
CA ARG A 183 -18.97 9.89 -13.81
C ARG A 183 -18.01 10.38 -12.74
N VAL A 184 -16.80 10.80 -13.11
CA VAL A 184 -15.84 11.40 -12.18
C VAL A 184 -16.42 12.68 -11.56
N GLN A 185 -16.93 13.58 -12.40
CA GLN A 185 -17.58 14.83 -11.95
C GLN A 185 -18.77 14.57 -11.03
N HIS A 186 -19.57 13.54 -11.31
CA HIS A 186 -20.65 13.12 -10.42
C HIS A 186 -20.13 12.70 -9.03
N TYR A 187 -19.09 11.86 -8.97
CA TYR A 187 -18.53 11.40 -7.70
C TYR A 187 -17.76 12.48 -6.94
N GLN A 188 -17.25 13.52 -7.60
CA GLN A 188 -16.69 14.69 -6.91
C GLN A 188 -17.72 15.41 -6.01
N GLN A 189 -19.01 15.24 -6.31
CA GLN A 189 -20.12 15.78 -5.51
C GLN A 189 -20.65 14.78 -4.45
N GLN A 190 -20.09 13.57 -4.36
CA GLN A 190 -20.57 12.49 -3.49
C GLN A 190 -19.44 11.87 -2.67
N ASP A 191 -19.16 12.43 -1.49
CA ASP A 191 -18.03 11.97 -0.66
C ASP A 191 -18.34 10.75 0.23
N SER A 192 -19.61 10.37 0.33
CA SER A 192 -20.06 9.30 1.22
C SER A 192 -20.01 7.91 0.60
N CYS A 193 -19.80 7.77 -0.71
CA CYS A 193 -19.71 6.45 -1.34
C CYS A 193 -18.40 5.74 -0.97
N ARG A 194 -18.41 4.41 -1.02
CA ARG A 194 -17.19 3.61 -0.85
C ARG A 194 -16.78 2.95 -2.15
N ALA A 195 -15.48 2.94 -2.42
CA ALA A 195 -14.88 2.00 -3.36
C ALA A 195 -14.77 0.60 -2.72
N VAL A 196 -14.40 -0.41 -3.51
CA VAL A 196 -14.13 -1.77 -3.01
C VAL A 196 -12.80 -2.24 -3.57
N ALA A 197 -11.90 -2.73 -2.72
CA ALA A 197 -10.59 -3.20 -3.14
C ALA A 197 -10.20 -4.52 -2.46
N TYR A 198 -9.28 -5.25 -3.09
CA TYR A 198 -8.63 -6.43 -2.55
C TYR A 198 -7.19 -6.10 -2.19
N TYR A 199 -6.80 -6.31 -0.93
CA TYR A 199 -5.45 -6.05 -0.45
C TYR A 199 -4.51 -7.23 -0.72
N HIS A 200 -3.35 -6.95 -1.29
CA HIS A 200 -2.27 -7.91 -1.49
C HIS A 200 -1.42 -7.98 -0.21
N CYS A 201 -1.69 -8.96 0.64
CA CYS A 201 -1.03 -9.09 1.95
C CYS A 201 0.49 -9.13 1.82
N GLY A 202 1.18 -8.33 2.63
CA GLY A 202 2.65 -8.20 2.60
C GLY A 202 3.16 -7.07 1.70
N SER A 203 2.26 -6.35 1.03
CA SER A 203 2.57 -5.16 0.22
C SER A 203 1.87 -3.91 0.78
N TYR A 204 1.93 -2.80 0.06
CA TYR A 204 1.11 -1.61 0.30
C TYR A 204 -0.07 -1.48 -0.70
N LEU A 205 -0.23 -2.46 -1.60
CA LEU A 205 -1.05 -2.35 -2.79
C LEU A 205 -2.39 -3.04 -2.64
N CYS A 206 -3.42 -2.43 -3.21
CA CYS A 206 -4.76 -2.99 -3.32
C CYS A 206 -5.22 -2.96 -4.77
N THR A 207 -5.73 -4.08 -5.29
CA THR A 207 -6.45 -4.07 -6.56
C THR A 207 -7.87 -3.55 -6.36
N LEU A 208 -8.20 -2.42 -7.00
CA LEU A 208 -9.51 -1.81 -6.96
C LEU A 208 -10.50 -2.65 -7.77
N LEU A 209 -11.54 -3.20 -7.12
CA LEU A 209 -12.57 -4.05 -7.74
C LEU A 209 -13.81 -3.26 -8.20
N ASP A 210 -14.13 -2.19 -7.48
CA ASP A 210 -15.14 -1.19 -7.85
C ASP A 210 -14.69 0.20 -7.39
N GLY A 211 -15.06 1.22 -8.16
CA GLY A 211 -14.86 2.61 -7.78
C GLY A 211 -13.72 3.34 -8.50
N HIS A 212 -13.29 2.91 -9.69
CA HIS A 212 -12.25 3.60 -10.47
C HIS A 212 -12.55 5.09 -10.70
N HIS A 213 -13.80 5.44 -11.03
CA HIS A 213 -14.20 6.84 -11.15
C HIS A 213 -14.27 7.57 -9.81
N LYS A 214 -14.58 6.87 -8.69
CA LYS A 214 -14.56 7.43 -7.33
C LYS A 214 -13.11 7.76 -6.90
N ALA A 215 -12.19 6.83 -7.16
CA ALA A 215 -10.76 7.02 -6.91
C ALA A 215 -10.18 8.16 -7.75
N THR A 216 -10.57 8.26 -9.03
CA THR A 216 -10.16 9.38 -9.88
C THR A 216 -10.74 10.71 -9.40
N ALA A 217 -12.00 10.74 -8.94
CA ALA A 217 -12.61 11.92 -8.36
C ALA A 217 -11.87 12.40 -7.09
N ALA A 218 -11.47 11.46 -6.23
CA ALA A 218 -10.68 11.74 -5.04
C ALA A 218 -9.27 12.25 -5.40
N ALA A 219 -8.63 11.66 -6.41
CA ALA A 219 -7.32 12.08 -6.93
C ALA A 219 -7.33 13.55 -7.36
N LEU A 220 -8.32 13.94 -8.16
CA LEU A 220 -8.51 15.33 -8.62
C LEU A 220 -8.86 16.30 -7.48
N GLN A 221 -9.27 15.80 -6.32
CA GLN A 221 -9.54 16.57 -5.11
C GLN A 221 -8.37 16.51 -4.10
N ALA A 222 -7.23 15.93 -4.49
CA ALA A 222 -6.05 15.75 -3.63
C ALA A 222 -6.37 15.09 -2.28
N LYS A 223 -7.32 14.13 -2.27
CA LYS A 223 -7.75 13.43 -1.05
C LYS A 223 -7.72 11.92 -1.21
N PRO A 224 -7.60 11.16 -0.12
CA PRO A 224 -7.74 9.70 -0.18
C PRO A 224 -9.16 9.29 -0.61
N VAL A 225 -9.30 8.11 -1.22
CA VAL A 225 -10.60 7.50 -1.50
C VAL A 225 -10.99 6.55 -0.38
N ASN A 226 -12.18 6.78 0.18
CA ASN A 226 -12.76 5.88 1.17
C ASN A 226 -13.13 4.54 0.52
N THR A 227 -12.62 3.43 1.07
CA THR A 227 -12.60 2.12 0.42
C THR A 227 -12.91 1.00 1.41
N LEU A 228 -13.79 0.08 1.01
CA LEU A 228 -14.00 -1.19 1.68
C LEU A 228 -12.96 -2.19 1.19
N VAL A 229 -11.99 -2.52 2.06
CA VAL A 229 -10.85 -3.37 1.73
C VAL A 229 -11.08 -4.79 2.21
N ILE A 230 -10.99 -5.75 1.29
CA ILE A 230 -11.02 -7.18 1.56
C ILE A 230 -9.57 -7.65 1.72
N SER A 231 -9.25 -8.32 2.83
CA SER A 231 -7.93 -8.90 3.06
C SER A 231 -7.99 -10.29 3.68
N GLY A 232 -6.98 -11.12 3.40
CA GLY A 232 -6.70 -12.30 4.21
C GLY A 232 -6.05 -11.93 5.55
N PRO A 233 -5.67 -12.92 6.38
CA PRO A 233 -4.77 -12.69 7.50
C PRO A 233 -3.40 -12.22 6.97
N GLN A 234 -2.83 -11.21 7.62
CA GLN A 234 -1.51 -10.66 7.28
C GLN A 234 -0.39 -11.59 7.72
N SER A 235 -0.55 -12.27 8.85
CA SER A 235 0.41 -13.25 9.35
C SER A 235 -0.22 -14.24 10.31
N ILE A 236 0.49 -15.33 10.57
CA ILE A 236 0.23 -16.23 11.70
C ILE A 236 1.36 -16.00 12.71
N VAL A 237 1.00 -15.61 13.93
CA VAL A 237 2.00 -15.29 14.95
C VAL A 237 2.12 -16.47 15.94
N TYR A 238 3.38 -16.82 16.24
CA TYR A 238 3.77 -17.94 17.10
C TYR A 238 4.51 -17.42 18.35
N PRO A 239 3.81 -16.76 19.29
CA PRO A 239 4.44 -16.29 20.52
C PRO A 239 4.87 -17.48 21.41
N HIS A 240 6.02 -17.34 22.08
CA HIS A 240 6.68 -18.43 22.82
C HIS A 240 5.80 -19.05 23.93
N ASP A 241 5.02 -18.22 24.63
CA ASP A 241 4.18 -18.61 25.78
C ASP A 241 2.70 -18.21 25.64
N LYS A 242 2.23 -17.92 24.42
CA LYS A 242 0.83 -17.55 24.15
C LYS A 242 0.24 -18.41 23.04
N PRO A 243 -1.11 -18.54 22.97
CA PRO A 243 -1.76 -19.22 21.85
C PRO A 243 -1.42 -18.55 20.52
N LYS A 244 -1.34 -19.36 19.46
CA LYS A 244 -1.21 -18.89 18.08
C LYS A 244 -2.43 -18.06 17.69
N TYR A 245 -2.21 -17.05 16.88
CA TYR A 245 -3.29 -16.21 16.36
C TYR A 245 -3.03 -15.77 14.92
N PHE A 246 -4.12 -15.56 14.16
CA PHE A 246 -4.07 -14.80 12.92
C PHE A 246 -4.02 -13.31 13.25
N GLN A 247 -3.11 -12.59 12.61
CA GLN A 247 -3.07 -11.13 12.63
C GLN A 247 -3.83 -10.59 11.41
N PHE A 248 -4.80 -9.71 11.64
CA PHE A 248 -5.40 -8.82 10.65
C PHE A 248 -5.08 -7.37 11.02
N SER A 249 -5.33 -6.41 10.14
CA SER A 249 -5.02 -5.00 10.41
C SER A 249 -5.73 -4.45 11.67
N HIS A 250 -6.98 -4.87 11.92
CA HIS A 250 -7.80 -4.36 13.02
C HIS A 250 -8.06 -5.37 14.14
N PHE A 251 -7.72 -6.64 13.93
CA PHE A 251 -8.07 -7.72 14.85
C PHE A 251 -7.00 -8.79 14.92
N THR A 252 -6.97 -9.49 16.05
CA THR A 252 -6.36 -10.80 16.17
C THR A 252 -7.44 -11.87 16.32
N LEU A 253 -7.21 -13.04 15.72
CA LEU A 253 -8.10 -14.19 15.85
C LEU A 253 -7.32 -15.37 16.43
N THR A 254 -7.62 -15.72 17.67
CA THR A 254 -6.95 -16.83 18.38
C THR A 254 -7.49 -18.19 17.91
N GLU A 255 -6.77 -19.27 18.20
CA GLU A 255 -7.20 -20.63 17.82
C GLU A 255 -8.61 -20.99 18.32
N LYS A 256 -9.00 -20.50 19.50
CA LYS A 256 -10.31 -20.80 20.11
C LYS A 256 -11.47 -20.12 19.39
N GLU A 257 -11.18 -19.04 18.68
CA GLU A 257 -12.17 -18.25 17.93
C GLU A 257 -12.26 -18.70 16.46
N CYS A 258 -11.33 -19.56 16.03
CA CYS A 258 -11.25 -20.10 14.69
C CYS A 258 -12.26 -21.25 14.48
N ILE A 259 -12.97 -21.24 13.35
CA ILE A 259 -13.88 -22.32 12.93
C ILE A 259 -13.08 -23.59 12.52
N THR A 260 -11.95 -23.41 11.86
CA THR A 260 -10.99 -24.45 11.48
C THR A 260 -9.61 -24.15 12.06
N SER A 261 -8.90 -25.19 12.53
CA SER A 261 -7.55 -25.04 13.09
C SER A 261 -6.55 -24.46 12.10
N PHE A 262 -5.46 -23.85 12.62
CA PHE A 262 -4.37 -23.29 11.82
C PHE A 262 -3.76 -24.32 10.85
N LYS A 263 -3.57 -25.57 11.31
CA LYS A 263 -3.04 -26.65 10.48
C LYS A 263 -3.95 -26.94 9.28
N ARG A 264 -5.27 -26.97 9.52
CA ARG A 264 -6.25 -27.22 8.47
C ARG A 264 -6.34 -26.05 7.50
N PHE A 265 -6.25 -24.82 8.00
CA PHE A 265 -6.16 -23.62 7.17
C PHE A 265 -4.91 -23.63 6.28
N ALA A 266 -3.73 -23.92 6.85
CA ALA A 266 -2.48 -24.03 6.10
C ALA A 266 -2.58 -25.10 5.00
N GLN A 267 -3.10 -26.29 5.31
CA GLN A 267 -3.31 -27.36 4.34
C GLN A 267 -4.32 -27.00 3.23
N HIS A 268 -5.35 -26.19 3.53
CA HIS A 268 -6.29 -25.70 2.52
C HIS A 268 -5.67 -24.65 1.61
N ASN A 269 -4.71 -23.86 2.12
CA ASN A 269 -3.97 -22.86 1.35
C ASN A 269 -2.74 -23.45 0.63
N ASP A 270 -2.25 -24.63 1.03
CA ASP A 270 -1.14 -25.36 0.38
C ASP A 270 -1.48 -25.85 -1.04
N HIS A 271 -2.69 -25.58 -1.55
CA HIS A 271 -3.15 -25.94 -2.88
C HIS A 271 -3.74 -24.69 -3.56
N LYS A 272 -3.26 -24.16 -4.69
CA LYS A 272 -2.50 -24.73 -5.81
C LYS A 272 -1.59 -23.63 -6.37
N ARG A 273 -0.28 -23.86 -6.47
CA ARG A 273 0.58 -23.03 -7.34
C ARG A 273 0.07 -23.14 -8.78
N MET A 274 0.27 -22.11 -9.59
CA MET A 274 0.06 -22.23 -11.03
C MET A 274 1.03 -23.28 -11.56
N THR A 275 0.57 -24.13 -12.48
CA THR A 275 1.48 -24.99 -13.25
C THR A 275 2.34 -24.13 -14.18
N ASP A 276 3.42 -24.69 -14.72
CA ASP A 276 4.25 -24.01 -15.71
C ASP A 276 3.42 -23.57 -16.94
N GLU A 277 2.50 -24.43 -17.41
CA GLU A 277 1.59 -24.14 -18.53
C GLU A 277 0.60 -23.01 -18.20
N GLU A 278 0.01 -23.03 -17.00
CA GLU A 278 -0.85 -21.94 -16.51
C GLU A 278 -0.05 -20.64 -16.41
N THR A 279 1.17 -20.69 -15.86
CA THR A 279 2.04 -19.52 -15.67
C THR A 279 2.43 -18.92 -17.02
N GLN A 280 2.90 -19.74 -17.97
CA GLN A 280 3.23 -19.31 -19.33
C GLN A 280 2.02 -18.70 -20.04
N THR A 281 0.85 -19.30 -19.86
CA THR A 281 -0.41 -18.77 -20.40
C THR A 281 -0.68 -17.37 -19.86
N VAL A 282 -0.62 -17.17 -18.54
CA VAL A 282 -0.87 -15.88 -17.88
C VAL A 282 0.18 -14.82 -18.26
N LEU A 283 1.44 -15.20 -18.45
CA LEU A 283 2.48 -14.27 -18.94
C LEU A 283 2.13 -13.67 -20.31
N ASN A 284 1.47 -14.45 -21.16
CA ASN A 284 1.03 -14.00 -22.49
C ASN A 284 -0.29 -13.20 -22.46
N PHE A 285 -0.99 -13.10 -21.32
CA PHE A 285 -2.15 -12.22 -21.22
C PHE A 285 -1.71 -10.76 -21.27
N GLN A 286 -2.07 -10.12 -22.37
CA GLN A 286 -1.94 -8.68 -22.57
C GLN A 286 -3.26 -8.12 -23.05
N ASN A 287 -3.60 -6.93 -22.59
CA ASN A 287 -4.74 -6.18 -23.09
C ASN A 287 -4.28 -4.80 -23.53
N ALA A 288 -4.22 -4.59 -24.85
CA ALA A 288 -3.74 -3.34 -25.46
C ALA A 288 -4.52 -2.09 -25.03
N ALA A 289 -5.72 -2.26 -24.45
CA ALA A 289 -6.48 -1.16 -23.86
C ALA A 289 -5.77 -0.50 -22.66
N PHE A 290 -4.78 -1.15 -22.05
CA PHE A 290 -3.94 -0.57 -21.00
C PHE A 290 -2.73 0.22 -21.52
N ASP A 291 -2.26 -0.01 -22.74
CA ASP A 291 -0.99 0.58 -23.21
C ASP A 291 -1.14 1.96 -23.86
N SER A 292 -2.34 2.29 -24.34
CA SER A 292 -2.54 3.39 -25.30
C SER A 292 -3.55 4.44 -24.84
N TYR A 293 -3.96 4.42 -23.56
CA TYR A 293 -4.96 5.36 -23.08
C TYR A 293 -4.37 6.76 -22.86
N PRO A 294 -4.89 7.81 -23.53
CA PRO A 294 -4.36 9.16 -23.44
C PRO A 294 -4.91 9.88 -22.19
N TRP A 295 -4.33 9.57 -21.02
CA TRP A 295 -4.63 10.31 -19.80
C TRP A 295 -4.26 11.80 -19.96
N SER A 296 -5.10 12.69 -19.45
CA SER A 296 -4.79 14.12 -19.44
C SER A 296 -3.68 14.43 -18.44
N ASP A 297 -2.88 15.45 -18.72
CA ASP A 297 -1.80 15.90 -17.84
C ASP A 297 -2.30 16.20 -16.42
N ASP A 298 -3.48 16.83 -16.30
CA ASP A 298 -4.12 17.10 -15.00
C ASP A 298 -4.36 15.83 -14.17
N ILE A 299 -4.73 14.70 -14.81
CA ILE A 299 -4.96 13.43 -14.12
C ILE A 299 -3.62 12.81 -13.73
N LEU A 300 -2.64 12.83 -14.63
CA LEU A 300 -1.31 12.28 -14.36
C LEU A 300 -0.62 13.03 -13.22
N ALA A 301 -0.79 14.35 -13.15
CA ALA A 301 -0.23 15.20 -12.11
C ALA A 301 -0.81 14.92 -10.71
N THR A 302 -1.98 14.29 -10.59
CA THR A 302 -2.61 14.02 -9.28
C THR A 302 -1.76 13.14 -8.37
N SER A 303 -0.86 12.32 -8.91
CA SER A 303 -0.01 11.45 -8.09
C SER A 303 0.96 12.22 -7.20
N ALA A 304 1.32 13.45 -7.59
CA ALA A 304 2.21 14.32 -6.81
C ALA A 304 1.61 14.77 -5.47
N HIS A 305 0.30 14.61 -5.25
CA HIS A 305 -0.35 14.91 -3.98
C HIS A 305 -0.12 13.85 -2.90
N TYR A 306 0.43 12.69 -3.25
CA TYR A 306 0.57 11.57 -2.35
C TYR A 306 2.04 11.15 -2.27
N HIS A 307 2.47 10.78 -1.07
CA HIS A 307 3.77 10.17 -0.86
C HIS A 307 3.83 8.80 -1.53
N ASP A 308 5.03 8.41 -1.97
CA ASP A 308 5.30 7.05 -2.44
C ASP A 308 5.59 6.10 -1.26
N ALA A 309 5.74 4.81 -1.55
CA ALA A 309 5.97 3.79 -0.52
C ALA A 309 7.26 4.02 0.26
N THR A 310 8.32 4.50 -0.40
CA THR A 310 9.62 4.77 0.24
C THR A 310 9.48 5.90 1.26
N VAL A 311 8.77 6.97 0.90
CA VAL A 311 8.50 8.08 1.81
C VAL A 311 7.63 7.63 2.98
N LEU A 312 6.56 6.85 2.75
CA LEU A 312 5.74 6.35 3.85
C LEU A 312 6.52 5.46 4.82
N ALA A 313 7.41 4.60 4.32
CA ALA A 313 8.27 3.79 5.16
C ALA A 313 9.22 4.66 6.00
N ALA A 314 9.81 5.71 5.41
CA ALA A 314 10.65 6.65 6.14
C ALA A 314 9.87 7.38 7.25
N LEU A 315 8.64 7.81 6.99
CA LEU A 315 7.76 8.40 7.99
C LEU A 315 7.42 7.40 9.12
N GLU A 316 7.22 6.13 8.78
CA GLU A 316 7.00 5.08 9.78
C GLU A 316 8.23 4.86 10.67
N PHE A 317 9.43 4.78 10.08
CA PHE A 317 10.68 4.61 10.82
C PHE A 317 11.02 5.79 11.72
N ALA A 318 10.61 7.01 11.32
CA ALA A 318 10.73 8.20 12.16
C ALA A 318 9.87 8.11 13.42
N GLY A 319 8.69 7.49 13.31
CA GLY A 319 7.75 7.33 14.42
C GLY A 319 7.05 8.64 14.79
N ASP A 320 6.84 8.87 16.09
CA ASP A 320 6.20 10.09 16.58
C ASP A 320 7.06 11.34 16.31
N LEU A 321 6.47 12.36 15.66
CA LEU A 321 7.11 13.63 15.34
C LEU A 321 6.59 14.79 16.20
N SER A 322 5.91 14.48 17.32
CA SER A 322 5.40 15.49 18.24
C SER A 322 6.52 16.38 18.77
N GLU A 323 6.23 17.69 18.93
CA GLU A 323 7.19 18.64 19.50
C GLU A 323 7.75 18.15 20.85
N LYS A 324 6.91 17.51 21.68
CA LYS A 324 7.35 16.93 22.95
C LYS A 324 8.48 15.93 22.74
N ARG A 325 8.31 14.96 21.83
CA ARG A 325 9.32 13.94 21.56
C ARG A 325 10.58 14.53 20.98
N LEU A 326 10.46 15.47 20.04
CA LEU A 326 11.61 16.17 19.47
C LEU A 326 12.42 16.89 20.56
N HIS A 327 11.75 17.59 21.48
CA HIS A 327 12.42 18.23 22.63
C HIS A 327 13.04 17.23 23.61
N ASP A 328 12.39 16.08 23.84
CA ASP A 328 12.93 15.04 24.71
C ASP A 328 14.21 14.41 24.13
N ILE A 329 14.27 14.21 22.81
CA ILE A 329 15.49 13.75 22.11
C ILE A 329 16.60 14.81 22.21
N LEU A 330 16.28 16.07 21.93
CA LEU A 330 17.26 17.17 21.97
C LEU A 330 17.80 17.45 23.37
N ALA A 331 16.99 17.23 24.40
CA ALA A 331 17.38 17.37 25.80
C ALA A 331 18.00 16.10 26.41
N ASP A 332 18.30 15.08 25.59
CA ASP A 332 18.83 13.77 26.00
C ASP A 332 17.98 13.08 27.08
N ARG A 333 16.66 13.32 27.05
CA ARG A 333 15.66 12.61 27.87
C ARG A 333 15.13 11.35 27.18
N GLU A 334 15.26 11.28 25.86
CA GLU A 334 15.00 10.08 25.05
C GLU A 334 16.23 9.78 24.17
N THR A 335 16.92 8.69 24.44
CA THR A 335 18.01 8.21 23.58
C THR A 335 17.45 7.38 22.43
N VAL A 336 17.82 7.72 21.20
CA VAL A 336 17.45 7.00 19.99
C VAL A 336 18.70 6.53 19.21
N TYR A 337 18.53 5.66 18.23
CA TYR A 337 19.63 5.33 17.30
C TYR A 337 19.90 6.50 16.34
N ALA A 338 21.15 6.65 15.88
CA ALA A 338 21.51 7.68 14.91
C ALA A 338 20.72 7.57 13.60
N SER A 339 20.43 6.35 13.13
CA SER A 339 19.54 6.11 11.99
C SER A 339 18.14 6.69 12.21
N THR A 340 17.58 6.56 13.42
CA THR A 340 16.29 7.15 13.79
C THR A 340 16.31 8.68 13.70
N VAL A 341 17.42 9.34 14.07
CA VAL A 341 17.57 10.80 13.92
C VAL A 341 17.58 11.21 12.45
N GLY A 342 18.23 10.42 11.59
CA GLY A 342 18.17 10.59 10.14
C GLY A 342 16.73 10.51 9.62
N TYR A 343 15.98 9.50 10.06
CA TYR A 343 14.56 9.35 9.69
C TYR A 343 13.68 10.49 10.17
N ILE A 344 13.80 10.89 11.45
CA ILE A 344 13.04 12.01 12.00
C ILE A 344 13.33 13.28 11.19
N THR A 345 14.59 13.56 10.90
CA THR A 345 14.95 14.76 10.16
C THR A 345 14.38 14.74 8.75
N ASN A 346 14.58 13.63 8.02
CA ASN A 346 14.02 13.47 6.67
C ASN A 346 12.49 13.62 6.69
N ALA A 347 11.82 12.98 7.64
CA ALA A 347 10.37 13.08 7.82
C ALA A 347 9.90 14.52 8.08
N LEU A 348 10.62 15.29 8.89
CA LEU A 348 10.29 16.69 9.15
C LEU A 348 10.42 17.55 7.89
N PHE A 349 11.45 17.33 7.05
CA PHE A 349 11.59 18.04 5.78
C PHE A 349 10.52 17.62 4.76
N ILE A 350 10.25 16.33 4.61
CA ILE A 350 9.20 15.78 3.75
C ILE A 350 7.83 16.37 4.10
N THR A 351 7.53 16.47 5.40
CA THR A 351 6.25 17.03 5.89
C THR A 351 6.24 18.54 5.99
N GLN A 352 7.31 19.22 5.57
CA GLN A 352 7.47 20.68 5.63
C GLN A 352 7.23 21.24 7.04
N SER A 353 7.66 20.50 8.06
CA SER A 353 7.55 20.93 9.45
C SER A 353 8.43 22.14 9.73
N GLN A 354 7.90 23.12 10.46
CA GLN A 354 8.66 24.28 10.93
C GLN A 354 9.84 23.88 11.85
N MET A 355 9.78 22.68 12.44
CA MET A 355 10.84 22.13 13.29
C MET A 355 11.95 21.44 12.50
N ALA A 356 11.83 21.26 11.18
CA ALA A 356 12.80 20.50 10.39
C ALA A 356 14.23 21.07 10.49
N ALA A 357 14.41 22.33 10.12
CA ALA A 357 15.70 22.99 10.17
C ALA A 357 16.20 23.21 11.62
N PRO A 358 15.37 23.73 12.55
CA PRO A 358 15.78 23.87 13.96
C PRO A 358 16.23 22.55 14.60
N PHE A 359 15.51 21.45 14.37
CA PHE A 359 15.87 20.14 14.91
C PHE A 359 17.22 19.67 14.35
N ALA A 360 17.41 19.74 13.03
CA ALA A 360 18.67 19.32 12.39
C ALA A 360 19.88 20.12 12.89
N MET A 361 19.76 21.45 12.99
CA MET A 361 20.82 22.33 13.50
C MET A 361 21.13 22.04 14.98
N GLN A 362 20.13 21.86 15.82
CA GLN A 362 20.33 21.58 17.24
C GLN A 362 20.94 20.19 17.49
N ILE A 363 20.58 19.19 16.68
CA ILE A 363 21.25 17.88 16.73
C ILE A 363 22.74 18.04 16.46
N TYR A 364 23.13 18.80 15.42
CA TYR A 364 24.54 19.06 15.14
C TYR A 364 25.22 19.78 16.32
N GLN A 365 24.61 20.87 16.82
CA GLN A 365 25.14 21.67 17.93
C GLN A 365 25.28 20.87 19.23
N SER A 366 24.42 19.87 19.46
CA SER A 366 24.51 19.00 20.65
C SER A 366 25.77 18.14 20.69
N GLY A 367 26.46 17.96 19.56
CA GLY A 367 27.60 17.04 19.46
C GLY A 367 27.22 15.56 19.38
N LEU A 368 25.93 15.23 19.48
CA LEU A 368 25.38 13.88 19.42
C LEU A 368 25.17 13.42 17.97
N TYR A 369 24.96 12.11 17.78
CA TYR A 369 24.55 11.50 16.51
C TYR A 369 25.43 11.85 15.30
N LYS A 370 26.76 11.86 15.50
CA LYS A 370 27.75 12.23 14.48
C LYS A 370 27.61 11.48 13.16
N GLU A 371 27.16 10.23 13.22
CA GLU A 371 26.88 9.38 12.06
C GLU A 371 25.82 9.97 11.13
N SER A 372 24.88 10.78 11.66
CA SER A 372 23.79 11.38 10.89
C SER A 372 24.15 12.74 10.30
N TRP A 373 25.27 13.37 10.70
CA TRP A 373 25.56 14.77 10.37
C TRP A 373 25.65 15.06 8.87
N GLN A 374 26.20 14.13 8.09
CA GLN A 374 26.26 14.29 6.64
C GLN A 374 24.86 14.36 6.02
N ASP A 375 23.94 13.51 6.47
CA ASP A 375 22.56 13.51 6.01
C ASP A 375 21.84 14.78 6.43
N LEU A 376 22.04 15.23 7.69
CA LEU A 376 21.48 16.49 8.18
C LEU A 376 21.91 17.70 7.33
N PHE A 377 23.20 17.81 7.04
CA PHE A 377 23.74 18.90 6.22
C PHE A 377 23.22 18.83 4.78
N THR A 378 23.16 17.62 4.21
CA THR A 378 22.61 17.41 2.87
C THR A 378 21.15 17.86 2.81
N GLN A 379 20.33 17.48 3.78
CA GLN A 379 18.93 17.91 3.88
C GLN A 379 18.83 19.44 4.03
N LEU A 380 19.54 20.03 4.98
CA LEU A 380 19.57 21.50 5.17
C LEU A 380 19.93 22.24 3.87
N SER A 381 20.93 21.75 3.13
CA SER A 381 21.37 22.37 1.87
C SER A 381 20.31 22.35 0.76
N GLN A 382 19.32 21.46 0.84
CA GLN A 382 18.25 21.37 -0.15
C GLN A 382 17.06 22.29 0.19
N HIS A 383 17.08 22.94 1.35
CA HIS A 383 16.01 23.77 1.87
C HIS A 383 16.51 25.17 2.25
N PRO A 384 16.75 26.06 1.26
CA PRO A 384 17.32 27.38 1.51
C PRO A 384 16.47 28.25 2.44
N SER A 385 17.11 28.80 3.46
CA SER A 385 16.51 29.80 4.35
C SER A 385 17.60 30.72 4.93
N ALA A 386 17.20 31.85 5.51
CA ALA A 386 18.14 32.75 6.19
C ALA A 386 18.81 32.04 7.38
N GLU A 387 18.05 31.24 8.12
CA GLU A 387 18.52 30.45 9.26
C GLU A 387 19.55 29.38 8.84
N VAL A 388 19.29 28.65 7.74
CA VAL A 388 20.24 27.65 7.20
C VAL A 388 21.52 28.33 6.73
N SER A 389 21.40 29.49 6.07
CA SER A 389 22.56 30.23 5.57
C SER A 389 23.45 30.72 6.72
N GLN A 390 22.84 31.28 7.76
CA GLN A 390 23.57 31.69 8.97
C GLN A 390 24.24 30.50 9.66
N PHE A 391 23.52 29.38 9.81
CA PHE A 391 24.06 28.16 10.40
C PHE A 391 25.29 27.63 9.65
N PHE A 392 25.26 27.60 8.31
CA PHE A 392 26.41 27.15 7.53
C PHE A 392 27.59 28.12 7.60
N LEU A 393 27.36 29.43 7.65
CA LEU A 393 28.42 30.42 7.87
C LEU A 393 29.10 30.23 9.23
N GLU A 394 28.30 30.09 10.30
CA GLU A 394 28.79 29.82 11.66
C GLU A 394 29.58 28.51 11.71
N PHE A 395 29.04 27.44 11.13
CA PHE A 395 29.73 26.16 11.00
C PHE A 395 31.09 26.29 10.33
N LEU A 396 31.20 27.01 9.21
CA LEU A 396 32.45 27.18 8.48
C LEU A 396 33.50 27.97 9.28
N ILE A 397 33.07 28.91 10.11
CA ILE A 397 33.93 29.67 11.02
C ILE A 397 34.43 28.77 12.16
N ASP A 398 33.52 28.01 12.79
CA ASP A 398 33.79 27.26 14.01
C ASP A 398 34.53 25.94 13.75
N ASP A 399 34.21 25.23 12.67
CA ASP A 399 34.78 23.92 12.36
C ASP A 399 36.24 24.02 11.88
N ASN A 400 36.65 25.18 11.36
CA ASN A 400 38.02 25.44 10.86
C ASN A 400 38.55 24.35 9.91
N GLY A 401 37.66 23.70 9.16
CA GLY A 401 37.98 22.65 8.20
C GLY A 401 38.28 21.27 8.80
N GLU A 402 37.95 21.01 10.07
CA GLU A 402 38.07 19.68 10.68
C GLU A 402 37.25 18.61 9.96
N ARG A 403 36.11 18.98 9.36
CA ARG A 403 35.16 18.08 8.71
C ARG A 403 34.99 18.45 7.24
N PRO A 404 35.98 18.15 6.39
CA PRO A 404 36.03 18.63 5.00
C PRO A 404 34.82 18.19 4.15
N TRP A 405 34.19 17.07 4.47
CA TRP A 405 32.98 16.62 3.76
C TRP A 405 31.75 17.49 4.08
N LEU A 406 31.61 17.97 5.32
CA LEU A 406 30.54 18.90 5.70
C LEU A 406 30.83 20.31 5.16
N THR A 407 32.09 20.75 5.24
CA THR A 407 32.58 22.00 4.60
C THR A 407 32.21 22.06 3.13
N LYS A 408 32.37 20.95 2.40
CA LYS A 408 32.00 20.88 0.98
C LYS A 408 30.50 21.11 0.74
N ILE A 409 29.64 20.56 1.58
CA ILE A 409 28.17 20.74 1.46
C ILE A 409 27.79 22.20 1.76
N ALA A 410 28.31 22.76 2.86
CA ALA A 410 28.05 24.14 3.25
C ALA A 410 28.52 25.16 2.20
N ASN A 411 29.74 24.99 1.66
CA ASN A 411 30.24 25.86 0.59
C ASN A 411 29.39 25.75 -0.67
N ALA A 412 29.07 24.52 -1.11
CA ALA A 412 28.24 24.32 -2.31
C ALA A 412 26.85 24.95 -2.17
N TYR A 413 26.27 24.94 -0.97
CA TYR A 413 25.02 25.64 -0.69
C TYR A 413 25.18 27.16 -0.83
N LEU A 414 26.19 27.75 -0.18
CA LEU A 414 26.40 29.20 -0.17
C LEU A 414 26.73 29.73 -1.57
N ASP A 415 27.53 28.99 -2.34
CA ASP A 415 27.88 29.32 -3.73
C ASP A 415 26.67 29.28 -4.67
N ALA A 416 25.63 28.51 -4.33
CA ALA A 416 24.41 28.38 -5.12
C ALA A 416 23.35 29.45 -4.79
N LEU A 417 23.55 30.27 -3.75
CA LEU A 417 22.62 31.34 -3.40
C LEU A 417 22.69 32.48 -4.43
N PRO A 418 21.56 33.09 -4.84
CA PRO A 418 21.58 34.25 -5.71
C PRO A 418 22.30 35.43 -5.03
N GLU A 419 23.16 36.13 -5.78
CA GLU A 419 24.01 37.26 -5.32
C GLU A 419 23.25 38.43 -4.66
N THR A 420 21.91 38.42 -4.64
CA THR A 420 21.06 39.46 -4.03
C THR A 420 20.69 39.22 -2.57
N SER A 421 21.36 38.30 -1.87
CA SER A 421 21.01 37.87 -0.50
C SER A 421 22.12 38.09 0.53
N HIS A 422 23.03 39.04 0.27
CA HIS A 422 24.12 39.42 1.18
C HIS A 422 23.86 40.77 1.85
#